data_AF-A0A7S2JVI3-F1
#
_entry.id   AF-A0A7S2JVI3-F1
#
_cell.length_a   1.000
_cell.length_b   1.000
_cell.length_c   1.000
_cell.angle_alpha   90.00
_cell.angle_beta   90.00
_cell.angle_gamma   90.00
#
_symmetry.space_group_name_H-M   'P 1'
#
loop_
_entity.id
_entity.type
_entity.pdbx_description
1 polymer ?
#
loop_
_entity_poly.entity_id
_entity_poly.type
_entity_poly.pdbx_seq_one_letter_code
_entity_poly.pdbx_strand_id
1 'polypeptide(L)'
;VQLPVATPAAMPPATMFRMLCGSSGGSLGAAELAGLQQLADARGQLLMDGAATDIKSEAGYTACAVFLTGVDNAAQALGMAPTSRGYRSSFSANYRALFPDGGRHYRVDVLEASVDQQFDIWVNSERFELSVQAIELAQALQAAWVELIGLLDQWSAADPSRRLIRPDFVAAIGAFDAAWAAFEGKYIGELIAIEERARQLVVNAVILEAGLPSKYDDGSLKTAETEGQFVQCIATLNSIANHRRKGRDDLGAGVLASARAVLRQCLQRDQKDPGVNGRRRDGSDAARILAGDVIASYTAMRSYIRRVGGCIEHVDPHLCNNAGLVARLVDYEESWEIGARYVQHEPLLGAICDIVAEVRAAQEIAPTLGAMIEDCDVELFLVLPRLVVLSFLADPRARRAELVRSLLPHRFGPADGRGAGCPIAKVHPELKTLYSRYKDALQFLGSGSPSSPSTPSDKIAVWEGLVRQAVLGVAEDADPVTRELLRSVETWSLELQRHCPEDWNQCSAVLVHCLTGGAQKEPPPSKFTV
;
A
#
# COMPACT_ATOMS: atom_id res chain seq x y z
N VAL A 1 -7.93 -37.95 69.23
CA VAL A 1 -8.77 -37.07 68.39
C VAL A 1 -9.19 -37.90 67.19
N GLN A 2 -10.50 -38.13 67.06
CA GLN A 2 -11.13 -39.11 66.17
C GLN A 2 -10.96 -38.76 64.68
N LEU A 3 -10.67 -39.77 63.86
CA LEU A 3 -10.70 -39.74 62.40
C LEU A 3 -12.15 -39.72 61.87
N PRO A 4 -12.46 -39.02 60.78
CA PRO A 4 -13.76 -39.11 60.13
C PRO A 4 -13.83 -40.33 59.20
N VAL A 5 -14.99 -40.99 59.25
CA VAL A 5 -15.43 -42.11 58.42
C VAL A 5 -15.72 -41.61 57.00
N ALA A 6 -15.07 -42.21 56.00
CA ALA A 6 -15.35 -41.95 54.59
C ALA A 6 -16.65 -42.67 54.17
N THR A 7 -17.62 -41.91 53.67
CA THR A 7 -18.81 -42.38 52.96
C THR A 7 -18.43 -42.88 51.56
N PRO A 8 -19.01 -43.98 51.05
CA PRO A 8 -18.74 -44.46 49.70
C PRO A 8 -19.38 -43.51 48.67
N ALA A 9 -18.59 -43.11 47.68
CA ALA A 9 -19.01 -42.29 46.55
C ALA A 9 -20.13 -42.99 45.76
N ALA A 10 -21.23 -42.27 45.56
CA ALA A 10 -22.31 -42.69 44.69
C ALA A 10 -21.81 -42.79 43.23
N MET A 11 -22.01 -43.96 42.61
CA MET A 11 -21.76 -44.15 41.18
C MET A 11 -22.70 -43.26 40.35
N PRO A 12 -22.23 -42.69 39.22
CA PRO A 12 -23.07 -41.90 38.33
C PRO A 12 -24.20 -42.75 37.71
N PRO A 13 -25.42 -42.20 37.55
CA PRO A 13 -26.60 -42.92 37.04
C PRO A 13 -26.43 -43.56 35.65
N ALA A 14 -25.47 -43.08 34.86
CA ALA A 14 -25.16 -43.61 33.52
C ALA A 14 -24.64 -45.06 33.55
N THR A 15 -24.00 -45.49 34.64
CA THR A 15 -23.43 -46.84 34.76
C THR A 15 -24.47 -47.89 35.14
N MET A 16 -25.56 -47.50 35.84
CA MET A 16 -26.65 -48.42 36.19
C MET A 16 -27.58 -48.73 35.01
N PHE A 17 -27.78 -47.79 34.10
CA PHE A 17 -28.65 -48.02 32.93
C PHE A 17 -28.03 -48.98 31.89
N ARG A 18 -26.70 -49.12 31.85
CA ARG A 18 -26.00 -50.10 30.98
C ARG A 18 -26.15 -51.56 31.43
N MET A 19 -26.52 -51.82 32.70
CA MET A 19 -26.67 -53.20 33.20
C MET A 19 -28.07 -53.81 33.02
N LEU A 20 -29.12 -52.99 32.84
CA LEU A 20 -30.52 -53.47 32.86
C LEU A 20 -31.16 -53.64 31.48
N CYS A 21 -30.57 -53.05 30.44
CA CYS A 21 -30.95 -53.35 29.06
C CYS A 21 -29.96 -54.37 28.51
N GLY A 22 -30.38 -55.64 28.43
CA GLY A 22 -29.68 -56.72 27.72
C GLY A 22 -29.37 -56.28 26.30
N SER A 23 -28.22 -55.63 26.16
CA SER A 23 -27.76 -55.05 24.92
C SER A 23 -27.12 -56.19 24.17
N SER A 24 -27.75 -56.57 23.05
CA SER A 24 -27.07 -57.08 21.87
C SER A 24 -26.01 -56.06 21.46
N GLY A 25 -24.94 -55.96 22.27
CA GLY A 25 -23.77 -55.15 22.00
C GLY A 25 -23.15 -55.72 20.75
N GLY A 26 -23.53 -55.15 19.61
CA GLY A 26 -23.10 -55.60 18.29
C GLY A 26 -21.59 -55.69 18.31
N SER A 27 -21.07 -56.91 18.24
CA SER A 27 -19.65 -57.14 18.04
C SER A 27 -19.22 -56.38 16.79
N LEU A 28 -18.09 -55.69 16.86
CA LEU A 28 -17.54 -55.00 15.70
C LEU A 28 -17.38 -55.99 14.54
N GLY A 29 -17.91 -55.64 13.37
CA GLY A 29 -17.68 -56.38 12.15
C GLY A 29 -16.21 -56.32 11.74
N ALA A 30 -15.76 -57.22 10.85
CA ALA A 30 -14.37 -57.23 10.38
C ALA A 30 -13.96 -55.90 9.72
N ALA A 31 -14.86 -55.27 8.96
CA ALA A 31 -14.62 -53.96 8.32
C ALA A 31 -14.54 -52.82 9.35
N GLU A 32 -15.44 -52.82 10.35
CA GLU A 32 -15.42 -51.84 11.44
C GLU A 32 -14.11 -51.93 12.24
N LEU A 33 -13.67 -53.16 12.55
CA LEU A 33 -12.44 -53.41 13.29
C LEU A 33 -11.21 -52.98 12.48
N ALA A 34 -11.18 -53.25 11.17
CA ALA A 34 -10.10 -52.79 10.30
C ALA A 34 -10.02 -51.26 10.22
N GLY A 35 -11.17 -50.57 10.07
CA GLY A 35 -11.24 -49.11 10.03
C GLY A 35 -10.78 -48.46 11.35
N LEU A 36 -11.21 -49.00 12.49
CA LEU A 36 -10.77 -48.53 13.81
C LEU A 36 -9.29 -48.82 14.06
N GLN A 37 -8.77 -49.95 13.61
CA GLN A 37 -7.34 -50.24 13.71
C GLN A 37 -6.51 -49.25 12.88
N GLN A 38 -6.92 -48.97 11.64
CA GLN A 38 -6.23 -47.98 10.81
C GLN A 38 -6.25 -46.58 11.45
N LEU A 39 -7.36 -46.20 12.08
CA LEU A 39 -7.47 -44.94 12.81
C LEU A 39 -6.54 -44.92 14.04
N ALA A 40 -6.44 -46.02 14.79
CA ALA A 40 -5.50 -46.16 15.92
C ALA A 40 -4.03 -46.12 15.46
N ASP A 41 -3.70 -46.73 14.32
CA ASP A 41 -2.36 -46.67 13.74
C ASP A 41 -2.01 -45.22 13.32
N ALA A 42 -2.96 -44.51 12.70
CA ALA A 42 -2.79 -43.10 12.35
C ALA A 42 -2.63 -42.21 13.59
N ARG A 43 -3.35 -42.51 14.68
CA ARG A 43 -3.18 -41.86 16.00
C ARG A 43 -1.74 -42.02 16.51
N GLY A 44 -1.14 -43.18 16.35
CA GLY A 44 0.25 -43.45 16.73
C GLY A 44 1.28 -42.67 15.90
N GLN A 45 0.89 -42.16 14.74
CA GLN A 45 1.74 -41.34 13.86
C GLN A 45 1.62 -39.83 14.13
N LEU A 46 0.63 -39.39 14.91
CA LEU A 46 0.49 -37.99 15.27
C LEU A 46 1.72 -37.51 16.05
N LEU A 47 2.32 -36.42 15.56
CA LEU A 47 3.40 -35.74 16.25
C LEU A 47 2.84 -34.88 17.37
N MET A 48 3.56 -34.81 18.49
CA MET A 48 3.18 -34.04 19.67
C MET A 48 4.23 -32.97 19.93
N ASP A 49 3.80 -31.73 20.12
CA ASP A 49 4.61 -30.64 20.67
C ASP A 49 4.18 -30.41 22.12
N GLY A 50 4.90 -31.03 23.06
CA GLY A 50 4.51 -31.10 24.46
C GLY A 50 3.18 -31.85 24.66
N ALA A 51 2.14 -31.13 25.09
CA ALA A 51 0.80 -31.68 25.31
C ALA A 51 -0.14 -31.48 24.12
N ALA A 52 0.23 -30.67 23.13
CA ALA A 52 -0.59 -30.40 21.95
C ALA A 52 -0.13 -31.26 20.77
N THR A 53 -1.06 -31.57 19.86
CA THR A 53 -0.70 -32.16 18.57
C THR A 53 0.07 -31.13 17.76
N ASP A 54 1.23 -31.50 17.23
CA ASP A 54 1.97 -30.65 16.30
C ASP A 54 1.21 -30.61 14.98
N ILE A 55 0.62 -29.45 14.70
CA ILE A 55 -0.12 -29.16 13.46
C ILE A 55 0.64 -28.13 12.61
N LYS A 56 1.65 -27.48 13.18
CA LYS A 56 2.35 -26.34 12.58
C LYS A 56 3.54 -26.77 11.72
N SER A 57 4.17 -27.89 12.06
CA SER A 57 5.21 -28.45 11.17
C SER A 57 4.57 -29.14 9.97
N GLU A 58 5.27 -29.15 8.82
CA GLU A 58 4.81 -29.83 7.60
C GLU A 58 4.53 -31.33 7.85
N ALA A 59 5.39 -31.97 8.66
CA ALA A 59 5.22 -33.37 9.06
C ALA A 59 4.01 -33.57 9.98
N GLY A 60 3.81 -32.67 10.94
CA GLY A 60 2.67 -32.65 11.86
C GLY A 60 1.34 -32.45 11.13
N TYR A 61 1.30 -31.47 10.23
CA TYR A 61 0.17 -31.21 9.33
C TYR A 61 -0.21 -32.45 8.52
N THR A 62 0.79 -33.10 7.90
CA THR A 62 0.58 -34.31 7.10
C THR A 62 0.04 -35.47 7.95
N ALA A 63 0.62 -35.71 9.12
CA ALA A 63 0.16 -36.75 10.05
C ALA A 63 -1.28 -36.48 10.52
N CYS A 64 -1.60 -35.21 10.81
CA CYS A 64 -2.95 -34.79 11.20
C CYS A 64 -3.97 -35.02 10.07
N ALA A 65 -3.61 -34.68 8.82
CA ALA A 65 -4.46 -34.93 7.66
C ALA A 65 -4.76 -36.42 7.46
N VAL A 66 -3.76 -37.29 7.64
CA VAL A 66 -3.93 -38.75 7.60
C VAL A 66 -4.87 -39.23 8.71
N PHE A 67 -4.70 -38.72 9.92
CA PHE A 67 -5.58 -39.05 11.04
C PHE A 67 -7.04 -38.64 10.79
N LEU A 68 -7.27 -37.40 10.36
CA LEU A 68 -8.61 -36.88 10.05
C LEU A 68 -9.29 -37.69 8.93
N THR A 69 -8.53 -38.09 7.90
CA THR A 69 -9.01 -39.02 6.87
C THR A 69 -9.39 -40.38 7.47
N GLY A 70 -8.58 -40.88 8.42
CA GLY A 70 -8.88 -42.09 9.19
C GLY A 70 -10.19 -41.98 9.98
N VAL A 71 -10.51 -40.81 10.55
CA VAL A 71 -11.75 -40.60 11.29
C VAL A 71 -12.96 -40.75 10.37
N ASP A 72 -12.93 -40.17 9.17
CA ASP A 72 -14.03 -40.36 8.21
C ASP A 72 -14.15 -41.82 7.75
N ASN A 73 -13.02 -42.47 7.42
CA ASN A 73 -13.02 -43.88 7.03
C ASN A 73 -13.61 -44.78 8.12
N ALA A 74 -13.26 -44.55 9.39
CA ALA A 74 -13.83 -45.27 10.52
C ALA A 74 -15.34 -45.00 10.68
N ALA A 75 -15.77 -43.75 10.52
CA ALA A 75 -17.19 -43.39 10.56
C ALA A 75 -17.99 -44.09 9.45
N GLN A 76 -17.44 -44.16 8.23
CA GLN A 76 -18.04 -44.89 7.11
C GLN A 76 -18.12 -46.40 7.38
N ALA A 77 -17.04 -47.00 7.92
CA ALA A 77 -17.02 -48.41 8.28
C ALA A 77 -18.07 -48.76 9.35
N LEU A 78 -18.30 -47.85 10.31
CA LEU A 78 -19.33 -47.95 11.34
C LEU A 78 -20.76 -47.64 10.83
N GLY A 79 -20.93 -47.32 9.54
CA GLY A 79 -22.22 -47.01 8.93
C GLY A 79 -22.84 -45.70 9.43
N MET A 80 -22.01 -44.74 9.87
CA MET A 80 -22.48 -43.47 10.41
C MET A 80 -22.79 -42.50 9.26
N ALA A 81 -23.95 -41.87 9.30
CA ALA A 81 -24.27 -40.75 8.42
C ALA A 81 -23.50 -39.49 8.87
N PRO A 82 -23.02 -38.64 7.94
CA PRO A 82 -22.40 -37.39 8.30
C PRO A 82 -23.42 -36.44 8.93
N THR A 83 -22.98 -35.68 9.93
CA THR A 83 -23.74 -34.56 10.48
C THR A 83 -24.00 -33.54 9.38
N SER A 84 -25.19 -32.91 9.41
CA SER A 84 -25.63 -31.97 8.38
C SER A 84 -24.64 -30.82 8.18
N ARG A 85 -24.25 -30.60 6.93
CA ARG A 85 -23.38 -29.51 6.47
C ARG A 85 -24.12 -28.56 5.52
N GLY A 86 -25.43 -28.43 5.69
CA GLY A 86 -26.27 -27.56 4.85
C GLY A 86 -25.81 -26.10 4.80
N TYR A 87 -25.13 -25.63 5.84
CA TYR A 87 -24.52 -24.30 5.90
C TYR A 87 -23.45 -24.07 4.82
N ARG A 88 -22.83 -25.11 4.25
CA ARG A 88 -21.84 -24.95 3.16
C ARG A 88 -22.45 -24.35 1.89
N SER A 89 -23.77 -24.45 1.73
CA SER A 89 -24.48 -23.80 0.62
C SER A 89 -24.44 -22.27 0.66
N SER A 90 -24.26 -21.68 1.86
CA SER A 90 -24.10 -20.23 2.04
C SER A 90 -22.65 -19.76 2.02
N PHE A 91 -21.68 -20.67 1.82
CA PHE A 91 -20.28 -20.29 1.73
C PHE A 91 -19.99 -19.50 0.44
N SER A 92 -19.00 -18.60 0.51
CA SER A 92 -18.49 -17.90 -0.67
C SER A 92 -17.93 -18.90 -1.70
N ALA A 93 -17.77 -18.49 -2.95
CA ALA A 93 -17.28 -19.38 -4.01
C ALA A 93 -15.93 -20.04 -3.66
N ASN A 94 -15.01 -19.29 -3.05
CA ASN A 94 -13.70 -19.79 -2.63
C ASN A 94 -13.82 -20.89 -1.56
N TYR A 95 -14.64 -20.68 -0.53
CA TYR A 95 -14.86 -21.70 0.49
C TYR A 95 -15.66 -22.90 -0.05
N ARG A 96 -16.60 -22.71 -0.97
CA ARG A 96 -17.29 -23.84 -1.64
C ARG A 96 -16.33 -24.70 -2.46
N ALA A 97 -15.27 -24.13 -3.03
CA ALA A 97 -14.23 -24.92 -3.70
C ALA A 97 -13.43 -25.79 -2.71
N LEU A 98 -13.22 -25.31 -1.48
CA LEU A 98 -12.56 -26.06 -0.40
C LEU A 98 -13.48 -27.08 0.27
N PHE A 99 -14.80 -26.85 0.22
CA PHE A 99 -15.84 -27.67 0.84
C PHE A 99 -16.96 -27.99 -0.17
N PRO A 100 -16.70 -28.88 -1.15
CA PRO A 100 -17.54 -29.00 -2.35
C PRO A 100 -18.91 -29.67 -2.12
N ASP A 101 -19.06 -30.46 -1.06
CA ASP A 101 -20.28 -31.22 -0.79
C ASP A 101 -20.59 -31.34 0.72
N GLY A 102 -21.61 -32.14 1.05
CA GLY A 102 -22.07 -32.41 2.42
C GLY A 102 -21.31 -33.50 3.18
N GLY A 103 -20.21 -34.02 2.64
CA GLY A 103 -19.37 -35.05 3.25
C GLY A 103 -18.42 -34.52 4.32
N ARG A 104 -17.75 -35.44 5.04
CA ARG A 104 -16.81 -35.13 6.13
C ARG A 104 -15.44 -34.70 5.60
N HIS A 105 -15.41 -33.57 4.90
CA HIS A 105 -14.17 -32.92 4.42
C HIS A 105 -13.43 -32.24 5.58
N TYR A 106 -12.86 -33.04 6.49
CA TYR A 106 -12.11 -32.54 7.62
C TYR A 106 -10.78 -31.93 7.14
N ARG A 107 -10.61 -30.62 7.35
CA ARG A 107 -9.38 -29.89 7.04
C ARG A 107 -8.57 -29.63 8.30
N VAL A 108 -7.26 -29.82 8.21
CA VAL A 108 -6.33 -29.54 9.31
C VAL A 108 -6.42 -28.08 9.76
N ASP A 109 -6.55 -27.13 8.83
CA ASP A 109 -6.67 -25.69 9.13
C ASP A 109 -7.86 -25.37 10.07
N VAL A 110 -8.97 -26.11 9.97
CA VAL A 110 -10.14 -25.93 10.85
C VAL A 110 -9.85 -26.49 12.24
N LEU A 111 -9.15 -27.63 12.33
CA LEU A 111 -8.74 -28.16 13.63
C LEU A 111 -7.72 -27.22 14.28
N GLU A 112 -6.72 -26.75 13.54
CA GLU A 112 -5.71 -25.79 14.00
C GLU A 112 -6.36 -24.54 14.58
N ALA A 113 -7.35 -23.96 13.87
CA ALA A 113 -8.09 -22.80 14.35
C ALA A 113 -8.80 -23.03 15.69
N SER A 114 -9.24 -24.26 15.98
CA SER A 114 -9.84 -24.61 17.28
C SER A 114 -8.80 -24.81 18.40
N VAL A 115 -7.55 -25.15 18.06
CA VAL A 115 -6.45 -25.35 19.01
C VAL A 115 -5.81 -24.02 19.39
N ASP A 116 -5.52 -23.18 18.40
CA ASP A 116 -4.68 -21.98 18.59
C ASP A 116 -5.33 -20.93 19.49
N GLN A 117 -6.66 -20.95 19.66
CA GLN A 117 -7.44 -19.99 20.47
C GLN A 117 -7.10 -18.51 20.19
N GLN A 118 -6.45 -18.22 19.07
CA GLN A 118 -6.21 -16.87 18.58
C GLN A 118 -7.47 -16.41 17.85
N PHE A 119 -8.39 -15.86 18.63
CA PHE A 119 -9.68 -15.39 18.14
C PHE A 119 -9.61 -13.96 17.59
N ASP A 120 -8.41 -13.37 17.54
CA ASP A 120 -8.13 -12.06 16.94
C ASP A 120 -7.59 -12.24 15.52
N ILE A 121 -8.38 -11.81 14.54
CA ILE A 121 -8.00 -11.80 13.13
C ILE A 121 -7.69 -10.35 12.74
N TRP A 122 -6.51 -10.11 12.18
CA TRP A 122 -6.11 -8.80 11.70
C TRP A 122 -6.20 -8.72 10.18
N VAL A 123 -7.06 -7.84 9.68
CA VAL A 123 -7.19 -7.58 8.24
C VAL A 123 -7.13 -6.07 8.05
N ASN A 124 -6.26 -5.58 7.16
CA ASN A 124 -6.23 -4.16 6.80
C ASN A 124 -6.02 -3.20 8.00
N SER A 125 -5.22 -3.62 8.98
CA SER A 125 -4.99 -2.90 10.25
C SER A 125 -6.22 -2.78 11.17
N GLU A 126 -7.34 -3.45 10.83
CA GLU A 126 -8.51 -3.61 11.69
C GLU A 126 -8.46 -4.97 12.39
N ARG A 127 -8.76 -4.98 13.69
CA ARG A 127 -8.85 -6.20 14.50
C ARG A 127 -10.29 -6.69 14.54
N PHE A 128 -10.47 -7.96 14.23
CA PHE A 128 -11.75 -8.67 14.29
C PHE A 128 -11.67 -9.74 15.37
N GLU A 129 -12.65 -9.75 16.26
CA GLU A 129 -12.80 -10.80 17.26
C GLU A 129 -13.84 -11.82 16.77
N LEU A 130 -13.49 -13.10 16.83
CA LEU A 130 -14.48 -14.16 16.66
C LEU A 130 -15.48 -14.14 17.83
N SER A 131 -16.72 -14.51 17.55
CA SER A 131 -17.76 -14.44 18.57
C SER A 131 -17.55 -15.46 19.68
N VAL A 132 -18.09 -15.15 20.88
CA VAL A 132 -18.08 -16.08 22.03
C VAL A 132 -18.61 -17.47 21.66
N GLN A 133 -19.63 -17.54 20.79
CA GLN A 133 -20.17 -18.80 20.31
C GLN A 133 -19.14 -19.61 19.49
N ALA A 134 -18.33 -18.96 18.66
CA ALA A 134 -17.27 -19.64 17.91
C ALA A 134 -16.21 -20.22 18.87
N ILE A 135 -15.88 -19.49 19.94
CA ILE A 135 -14.96 -19.93 21.00
C ILE A 135 -15.50 -21.15 21.74
N GLU A 136 -16.76 -21.12 22.16
CA GLU A 136 -17.41 -22.25 22.84
C GLU A 136 -17.47 -23.50 21.94
N LEU A 137 -17.76 -23.32 20.66
CA LEU A 137 -17.77 -24.42 19.68
C LEU A 137 -16.37 -24.97 19.42
N ALA A 138 -15.33 -24.13 19.42
CA ALA A 138 -13.93 -24.57 19.36
C ALA A 138 -13.58 -25.45 20.57
N GLN A 139 -13.97 -25.03 21.78
CA GLN A 139 -13.75 -25.80 23.01
C GLN A 139 -14.50 -27.14 23.00
N ALA A 140 -15.75 -27.14 22.50
CA ALA A 140 -16.53 -28.36 22.33
C ALA A 140 -15.85 -29.34 21.35
N LEU A 141 -15.30 -28.82 20.24
CA LEU A 141 -14.52 -29.62 19.29
C LEU A 141 -13.25 -30.19 19.93
N GLN A 142 -12.51 -29.39 20.69
CA GLN A 142 -11.31 -29.83 21.41
C GLN A 142 -11.62 -30.90 22.46
N ALA A 143 -12.74 -30.76 23.19
CA ALA A 143 -13.18 -31.78 24.14
C ALA A 143 -13.51 -33.11 23.45
N ALA A 144 -14.27 -33.05 22.34
CA ALA A 144 -14.60 -34.24 21.55
C ALA A 144 -13.36 -34.89 20.91
N TRP A 145 -12.39 -34.09 20.48
CA TRP A 145 -11.09 -34.57 20.00
C TRP A 145 -10.34 -35.33 21.09
N VAL A 146 -10.19 -34.74 22.28
CA VAL A 146 -9.49 -35.38 23.41
C VAL A 146 -10.18 -36.69 23.82
N GLU A 147 -11.51 -36.73 23.83
CA GLU A 147 -12.27 -37.94 24.13
C GLU A 147 -12.00 -39.06 23.11
N LEU A 148 -12.04 -38.73 21.81
CA LEU A 148 -11.74 -39.68 20.74
C LEU A 148 -10.30 -40.21 20.83
N ILE A 149 -9.34 -39.31 21.04
CA ILE A 149 -7.93 -39.65 21.21
C ILE A 149 -7.74 -40.57 22.43
N GLY A 150 -8.34 -40.24 23.57
CA GLY A 150 -8.27 -41.05 24.78
C GLY A 150 -8.90 -42.44 24.60
N LEU A 151 -9.94 -42.56 23.78
CA LEU A 151 -10.55 -43.85 23.43
C LEU A 151 -9.61 -44.70 22.54
N LEU A 152 -8.92 -44.09 21.58
CA LEU A 152 -7.94 -44.76 20.71
C LEU A 152 -6.67 -45.18 21.47
N ASP A 153 -6.23 -44.37 22.43
CA ASP A 153 -5.11 -44.70 23.30
C ASP A 153 -5.46 -45.89 24.20
N GLN A 154 -6.69 -45.94 24.74
CA GLN A 154 -7.20 -47.10 25.48
C GLN A 154 -7.30 -48.34 24.59
N TRP A 155 -7.77 -48.20 23.34
CA TRP A 155 -7.83 -49.31 22.38
C TRP A 155 -6.45 -49.91 22.12
N SER A 156 -5.46 -49.05 21.87
CA SER A 156 -4.08 -49.47 21.59
C SER A 156 -3.39 -50.12 22.79
N ALA A 157 -3.75 -49.69 24.01
CA ALA A 157 -3.18 -50.21 25.25
C ALA A 157 -3.94 -51.42 25.85
N ALA A 158 -5.17 -51.69 25.40
CA ALA A 158 -6.05 -52.65 26.05
C ALA A 158 -5.60 -54.11 25.84
N ASP A 159 -5.69 -54.89 26.92
CA ASP A 159 -5.69 -56.35 26.89
C ASP A 159 -6.89 -56.83 26.04
N PRO A 160 -6.73 -57.81 25.12
CA PRO A 160 -7.79 -58.41 24.31
C PRO A 160 -9.10 -58.78 25.04
N SER A 161 -9.06 -58.87 26.37
CA SER A 161 -10.18 -59.15 27.27
C SER A 161 -11.03 -57.91 27.64
N ARG A 162 -10.50 -56.67 27.60
CA ARG A 162 -11.24 -55.41 27.80
C ARG A 162 -11.57 -54.77 26.46
N ARG A 163 -12.40 -55.44 25.65
CA ARG A 163 -12.83 -54.89 24.36
C ARG A 163 -13.77 -53.71 24.59
N LEU A 164 -13.33 -52.52 24.20
CA LEU A 164 -14.22 -51.38 23.97
C LEU A 164 -15.34 -51.82 23.03
N ILE A 165 -16.56 -51.38 23.33
CA ILE A 165 -17.75 -51.81 22.60
C ILE A 165 -18.05 -50.80 21.48
N ARG A 166 -18.57 -51.30 20.36
CA ARG A 166 -19.00 -50.49 19.20
C ARG A 166 -19.74 -49.18 19.58
N PRO A 167 -20.66 -49.15 20.57
CA PRO A 167 -21.35 -47.91 20.97
C PRO A 167 -20.42 -46.78 21.43
N ASP A 168 -19.28 -47.10 22.05
CA ASP A 168 -18.37 -46.07 22.56
C ASP A 168 -17.68 -45.32 21.40
N PHE A 169 -17.21 -46.04 20.37
CA PHE A 169 -16.65 -45.42 19.16
C PHE A 169 -17.69 -44.66 18.35
N VAL A 170 -18.90 -45.22 18.19
CA VAL A 170 -19.99 -44.53 17.50
C VAL A 170 -20.35 -43.23 18.22
N ALA A 171 -20.38 -43.24 19.55
CA ALA A 171 -20.63 -42.04 20.35
C ALA A 171 -19.49 -41.01 20.20
N ALA A 172 -18.23 -41.41 20.37
CA ALA A 172 -17.08 -40.50 20.31
C ALA A 172 -16.89 -39.89 18.92
N ILE A 173 -16.91 -40.70 17.86
CA ILE A 173 -16.79 -40.22 16.47
C ILE A 173 -18.00 -39.35 16.10
N GLY A 174 -19.20 -39.69 16.60
CA GLY A 174 -20.42 -38.93 16.34
C GLY A 174 -20.40 -37.57 17.04
N ALA A 175 -19.93 -37.52 18.28
CA ALA A 175 -19.71 -36.28 19.02
C ALA A 175 -18.67 -35.39 18.35
N PHE A 176 -17.56 -35.98 17.88
CA PHE A 176 -16.54 -35.27 17.12
C PHE A 176 -17.07 -34.68 15.81
N ASP A 177 -17.76 -35.48 14.98
CA ASP A 177 -18.35 -35.01 13.71
C ASP A 177 -19.40 -33.90 13.93
N ALA A 178 -20.20 -34.00 14.99
CA ALA A 178 -21.19 -33.00 15.34
C ALA A 178 -20.54 -31.68 15.82
N ALA A 179 -19.56 -31.77 16.71
CA ALA A 179 -18.80 -30.61 17.19
C ALA A 179 -18.03 -29.94 16.04
N TRP A 180 -17.46 -30.73 15.13
CA TRP A 180 -16.78 -30.25 13.94
C TRP A 180 -17.73 -29.47 13.04
N ALA A 181 -18.86 -30.06 12.65
CA ALA A 181 -19.81 -29.41 11.76
C ALA A 181 -20.36 -28.09 12.34
N ALA A 182 -20.60 -28.06 13.65
CA ALA A 182 -21.03 -26.85 14.34
C ALA A 182 -19.93 -25.77 14.34
N PHE A 183 -18.70 -26.13 14.71
CA PHE A 183 -17.57 -25.19 14.72
C PHE A 183 -17.22 -24.69 13.31
N GLU A 184 -17.10 -25.58 12.32
CA GLU A 184 -16.79 -25.24 10.93
C GLU A 184 -17.81 -24.25 10.36
N GLY A 185 -19.11 -24.52 10.53
CA GLY A 185 -20.17 -23.64 10.03
C GLY A 185 -20.11 -22.24 10.64
N LYS A 186 -19.80 -22.16 11.94
CA LYS A 186 -19.70 -20.88 12.66
C LYS A 186 -18.41 -20.13 12.31
N TYR A 187 -17.26 -20.81 12.38
CA TYR A 187 -15.94 -20.24 12.13
C TYR A 187 -15.81 -19.74 10.69
N ILE A 188 -16.10 -20.59 9.70
CA ILE A 188 -16.01 -20.20 8.28
C ILE A 188 -17.04 -19.11 7.95
N GLY A 189 -18.23 -19.17 8.53
CA GLY A 189 -19.23 -18.11 8.38
C GLY A 189 -18.74 -16.76 8.88
N GLU A 190 -18.02 -16.72 10.00
CA GLU A 190 -17.41 -15.49 10.52
C GLU A 190 -16.22 -15.03 9.67
N LEU A 191 -15.38 -15.94 9.18
CA LEU A 191 -14.32 -15.57 8.23
C LEU A 191 -14.90 -14.88 6.99
N ILE A 192 -15.96 -15.45 6.39
CA ILE A 192 -16.64 -14.85 5.24
C ILE A 192 -17.14 -13.44 5.58
N ALA A 193 -17.76 -13.24 6.73
CA ALA A 193 -18.26 -11.93 7.15
C ALA A 193 -17.12 -10.91 7.35
N ILE A 194 -15.99 -11.34 7.90
CA ILE A 194 -14.78 -10.51 8.03
C ILE A 194 -14.24 -10.14 6.65
N GLU A 195 -14.12 -11.11 5.74
CA GLU A 195 -13.67 -10.86 4.37
C GLU A 195 -14.59 -9.89 3.62
N GLU A 196 -15.91 -10.06 3.72
CA GLU A 196 -16.90 -9.16 3.12
C GLU A 196 -16.76 -7.73 3.66
N ARG A 197 -16.60 -7.59 4.98
CA ARG A 197 -16.35 -6.29 5.62
C ARG A 197 -15.04 -5.66 5.16
N ALA A 198 -13.97 -6.44 5.04
CA ALA A 198 -12.69 -5.95 4.52
C ALA A 198 -12.80 -5.45 3.08
N ARG A 199 -13.57 -6.14 2.22
CA ARG A 199 -13.84 -5.70 0.84
C ARG A 199 -14.76 -4.48 0.75
N GLN A 200 -15.52 -4.15 1.81
CA GLN A 200 -16.48 -3.05 1.79
C GLN A 200 -15.86 -1.69 1.45
N LEU A 201 -14.57 -1.48 1.77
CA LEU A 201 -13.84 -0.27 1.37
C LEU A 201 -13.77 -0.11 -0.15
N VAL A 202 -13.51 -1.20 -0.87
CA VAL A 202 -13.50 -1.22 -2.34
C VAL A 202 -14.92 -1.11 -2.89
N VAL A 203 -15.90 -1.77 -2.27
CA VAL A 203 -17.33 -1.63 -2.64
C VAL A 203 -17.77 -0.17 -2.55
N ASN A 204 -17.42 0.53 -1.48
CA ASN A 204 -17.74 1.94 -1.29
C ASN A 204 -17.10 2.80 -2.38
N ALA A 205 -15.83 2.54 -2.73
CA ALA A 205 -15.16 3.22 -3.83
C ALA A 205 -15.86 2.98 -5.17
N VAL A 206 -16.32 1.74 -5.44
CA VAL A 206 -17.08 1.39 -6.66
C VAL A 206 -18.40 2.14 -6.73
N ILE A 207 -19.14 2.21 -5.62
CA ILE A 207 -20.42 2.95 -5.56
C ILE A 207 -20.20 4.44 -5.84
N LEU A 208 -19.20 5.05 -5.20
CA LEU A 208 -18.85 6.45 -5.40
C LEU A 208 -18.39 6.72 -6.84
N GLU A 209 -17.58 5.82 -7.43
CA GLU A 209 -17.13 5.91 -8.82
C GLU A 209 -18.31 5.86 -9.79
N ALA A 210 -19.25 4.93 -9.59
CA ALA A 210 -20.44 4.78 -10.42
C ALA A 210 -21.37 6.02 -10.36
N GLY A 211 -21.35 6.76 -9.25
CA GLY A 211 -22.06 8.02 -9.09
C GLY A 211 -21.43 9.21 -9.83
N LEU A 212 -20.17 9.08 -10.27
CA LEU A 212 -19.46 10.14 -10.98
C LEU A 212 -19.72 10.08 -12.49
N PRO A 213 -19.90 11.23 -13.17
CA PRO A 213 -20.10 11.24 -14.60
C PRO A 213 -18.88 10.70 -15.34
N SER A 214 -19.15 10.05 -16.49
CA SER A 214 -18.10 9.55 -17.39
C SER A 214 -17.32 10.71 -18.04
N LYS A 215 -17.97 11.87 -18.21
CA LYS A 215 -17.36 13.10 -18.73
C LYS A 215 -17.22 14.16 -17.64
N TYR A 216 -16.08 14.82 -17.63
CA TYR A 216 -15.62 15.78 -16.62
C TYR A 216 -16.26 17.16 -16.75
N ASP A 217 -17.58 17.36 -16.90
CA ASP A 217 -18.05 18.75 -17.04
C ASP A 217 -19.55 19.04 -16.88
N ASP A 218 -20.19 18.57 -15.81
CA ASP A 218 -21.51 19.16 -15.46
C ASP A 218 -21.38 20.30 -14.43
N GLY A 219 -20.24 20.41 -13.75
CA GLY A 219 -20.01 21.45 -12.73
C GLY A 219 -21.01 21.46 -11.56
N SER A 220 -21.90 20.47 -11.49
CA SER A 220 -22.92 20.36 -10.45
C SER A 220 -22.30 20.20 -9.07
N LEU A 221 -22.85 20.91 -8.07
CA LEU A 221 -22.43 20.82 -6.67
C LEU A 221 -22.44 19.37 -6.16
N LYS A 222 -23.44 18.58 -6.59
CA LYS A 222 -23.56 17.16 -6.23
C LYS A 222 -22.39 16.34 -6.76
N THR A 223 -21.94 16.61 -7.99
CA THR A 223 -20.78 15.95 -8.59
C THR A 223 -19.50 16.28 -7.84
N ALA A 224 -19.31 17.54 -7.44
CA ALA A 224 -18.15 17.96 -6.66
C ALA A 224 -18.11 17.30 -5.26
N GLU A 225 -19.27 17.16 -4.60
CA GLU A 225 -19.38 16.47 -3.31
C GLU A 225 -19.06 14.98 -3.44
N THR A 226 -19.66 14.27 -4.41
CA THR A 226 -19.37 12.86 -4.67
C THR A 226 -17.90 12.65 -5.04
N GLU A 227 -17.30 13.57 -5.80
CA GLU A 227 -15.88 13.50 -6.13
C GLU A 227 -14.98 13.69 -4.90
N GLY A 228 -15.34 14.61 -4.01
CA GLY A 228 -14.67 14.78 -2.73
C GLY A 228 -14.73 13.52 -1.86
N GLN A 229 -15.90 12.89 -1.77
CA GLN A 229 -16.08 11.62 -1.06
C GLN A 229 -15.26 10.49 -1.70
N PHE A 230 -15.21 10.42 -3.04
CA PHE A 230 -14.40 9.43 -3.75
C PHE A 230 -12.91 9.62 -3.50
N VAL A 231 -12.41 10.85 -3.54
CA VAL A 231 -11.00 11.16 -3.22
C VAL A 231 -10.67 10.77 -1.78
N GLN A 232 -11.55 11.06 -0.82
CA GLN A 232 -11.37 10.64 0.57
C GLN A 232 -11.34 9.12 0.71
N CYS A 233 -12.22 8.42 -0.02
CA CYS A 233 -12.24 6.95 -0.03
C CYS A 233 -10.93 6.37 -0.59
N ILE A 234 -10.37 6.96 -1.65
CA ILE A 234 -9.04 6.57 -2.16
C ILE A 234 -7.95 6.81 -1.12
N ALA A 235 -7.98 7.92 -0.39
CA ALA A 235 -7.02 8.21 0.66
C ALA A 235 -7.09 7.16 1.79
N THR A 236 -8.29 6.72 2.19
CA THR A 236 -8.47 5.62 3.14
C THR A 236 -7.97 4.28 2.57
N LEU A 237 -8.22 3.98 1.30
CA LEU A 237 -7.64 2.80 0.65
C LEU A 237 -6.11 2.86 0.65
N ASN A 238 -5.53 4.04 0.42
CA ASN A 238 -4.10 4.26 0.42
C ASN A 238 -3.47 3.95 1.79
N SER A 239 -4.07 4.41 2.88
CA SER A 239 -3.54 4.16 4.23
C SER A 239 -3.59 2.70 4.67
N ILE A 240 -4.40 1.89 4.00
CA ILE A 240 -4.60 0.49 4.33
C ILE A 240 -3.79 -0.43 3.42
N ALA A 241 -3.82 -0.18 2.10
CA ALA A 241 -3.27 -1.11 1.12
C ALA A 241 -1.84 -0.74 0.67
N ASN A 242 -1.46 0.54 0.73
CA ASN A 242 -0.20 1.02 0.18
C ASN A 242 0.97 0.85 1.16
N HIS A 243 1.41 -0.39 1.32
CA HIS A 243 2.58 -0.75 2.13
C HIS A 243 3.93 -0.42 1.46
N ARG A 244 3.94 -0.04 0.17
CA ARG A 244 5.16 0.29 -0.57
C ARG A 244 5.63 1.73 -0.37
N ARG A 245 4.73 2.60 0.10
CA ARG A 245 4.96 4.01 0.35
C ARG A 245 4.58 4.32 1.80
N LYS A 246 4.21 5.57 2.10
CA LYS A 246 3.85 6.00 3.45
C LYS A 246 2.43 5.57 3.83
N GLY A 247 1.54 5.31 2.86
CA GLY A 247 0.14 5.00 3.14
C GLY A 247 -0.57 6.20 3.75
N ARG A 248 -0.48 7.36 3.11
CA ARG A 248 -1.09 8.61 3.58
C ARG A 248 -2.60 8.62 3.39
N ASP A 249 -3.33 9.15 4.37
CA ASP A 249 -4.78 9.38 4.35
C ASP A 249 -5.17 10.87 4.16
N ASP A 250 -4.19 11.77 4.09
CA ASP A 250 -4.38 13.23 3.98
C ASP A 250 -4.39 13.75 2.52
N LEU A 251 -4.72 12.87 1.56
CA LEU A 251 -4.75 13.18 0.13
C LEU A 251 -6.06 13.89 -0.28
N GLY A 252 -6.15 15.20 -0.05
CA GLY A 252 -7.39 15.98 -0.23
C GLY A 252 -7.81 16.29 -1.68
N ALA A 253 -9.12 16.49 -1.88
CA ALA A 253 -9.72 16.83 -3.19
C ALA A 253 -9.30 18.22 -3.73
N GLY A 254 -8.78 19.09 -2.87
CA GLY A 254 -8.24 20.38 -3.29
C GLY A 254 -7.11 20.26 -4.31
N VAL A 255 -6.34 19.16 -4.28
CA VAL A 255 -5.22 18.95 -5.22
C VAL A 255 -5.76 18.79 -6.65
N LEU A 256 -6.82 17.99 -6.79
CA LEU A 256 -7.52 17.75 -8.06
C LEU A 256 -8.15 19.04 -8.60
N ALA A 257 -8.79 19.83 -7.72
CA ALA A 257 -9.38 21.11 -8.10
C ALA A 257 -8.33 22.11 -8.62
N SER A 258 -7.19 22.22 -7.94
CA SER A 258 -6.07 23.07 -8.38
C SER A 258 -5.47 22.60 -9.70
N ALA A 259 -5.28 21.29 -9.89
CA ALA A 259 -4.78 20.75 -11.16
C ALA A 259 -5.70 21.11 -12.34
N ARG A 260 -7.03 20.95 -12.18
CA ARG A 260 -8.00 21.37 -13.22
C ARG A 260 -7.98 22.88 -13.47
N ALA A 261 -7.83 23.69 -12.41
CA ALA A 261 -7.71 25.13 -12.56
C ALA A 261 -6.47 25.53 -13.38
N VAL A 262 -5.32 24.93 -13.08
CA VAL A 262 -4.06 25.15 -13.81
C VAL A 262 -4.21 24.75 -15.28
N LEU A 263 -4.75 23.57 -15.58
CA LEU A 263 -4.94 23.13 -16.98
C LEU A 263 -5.88 24.05 -17.75
N ARG A 264 -6.98 24.50 -17.14
CA ARG A 264 -7.89 25.49 -17.76
C ARG A 264 -7.19 26.81 -18.04
N GLN A 265 -6.36 27.30 -17.11
CA GLN A 265 -5.58 28.52 -17.32
C GLN A 265 -4.57 28.37 -18.46
N CYS A 266 -3.88 27.22 -18.55
CA CYS A 266 -2.98 26.93 -19.67
C CYS A 266 -3.72 26.95 -21.01
N LEU A 267 -4.86 26.27 -21.11
CA LEU A 267 -5.69 26.25 -22.33
C LEU A 267 -6.18 27.65 -22.75
N GLN A 268 -6.62 28.47 -21.78
CA GLN A 268 -7.05 29.85 -22.05
C GLN A 268 -5.90 30.74 -22.53
N ARG A 269 -4.67 30.52 -22.04
CA ARG A 269 -3.48 31.23 -22.50
C ARG A 269 -3.13 30.85 -23.93
N ASP A 270 -3.16 29.55 -24.25
CA ASP A 270 -2.89 29.04 -25.60
C ASP A 270 -3.89 29.60 -26.64
N GLN A 271 -5.14 29.83 -26.25
CA GLN A 271 -6.16 30.43 -27.13
C GLN A 271 -5.98 31.93 -27.36
N LYS A 272 -5.55 32.69 -26.34
CA LYS A 272 -5.38 34.16 -26.43
C LYS A 272 -4.12 34.57 -27.19
N ASP A 273 -3.09 33.73 -27.14
CA ASP A 273 -1.82 33.97 -27.82
C ASP A 273 -1.43 32.71 -28.59
N PRO A 274 -2.07 32.46 -29.76
CA PRO A 274 -1.76 31.29 -30.59
C PRO A 274 -0.34 31.30 -31.19
N GLY A 275 0.50 32.27 -30.80
CA GLY A 275 1.90 32.35 -31.17
C GLY A 275 2.07 33.00 -32.53
N VAL A 276 2.34 34.31 -32.54
CA VAL A 276 2.68 35.05 -33.78
C VAL A 276 4.00 34.54 -34.42
N ASN A 277 4.80 33.70 -33.76
CA ASN A 277 6.09 33.21 -34.29
C ASN A 277 6.45 31.74 -33.96
N GLY A 278 5.48 30.87 -33.62
CA GLY A 278 5.72 29.43 -33.43
C GLY A 278 6.65 29.01 -32.26
N ARG A 279 7.32 29.96 -31.57
CA ARG A 279 8.01 29.69 -30.30
C ARG A 279 6.97 29.63 -29.18
N ARG A 280 6.51 28.42 -28.87
CA ARG A 280 5.72 28.15 -27.66
C ARG A 280 6.48 28.69 -26.44
N ARG A 281 5.76 29.25 -25.47
CA ARG A 281 6.36 29.59 -24.16
C ARG A 281 6.57 28.29 -23.38
N ASP A 282 7.79 27.77 -23.42
CA ASP A 282 8.17 26.50 -22.79
C ASP A 282 7.85 26.42 -21.28
N GLY A 283 7.73 27.57 -20.59
CA GLY A 283 7.36 27.63 -19.18
C GLY A 283 5.95 27.12 -18.86
N SER A 284 4.99 27.18 -19.80
CA SER A 284 3.63 26.66 -19.54
C SER A 284 3.57 25.13 -19.56
N ASP A 285 4.58 24.46 -20.12
CA ASP A 285 4.55 23.02 -20.28
C ASP A 285 4.79 22.29 -18.95
N ALA A 286 5.66 22.81 -18.08
CA ALA A 286 5.87 22.26 -16.74
C ALA A 286 4.57 22.24 -15.90
N ALA A 287 3.84 23.35 -15.88
CA ALA A 287 2.53 23.41 -15.20
C ALA A 287 1.52 22.42 -15.80
N ARG A 288 1.51 22.26 -17.13
CA ARG A 288 0.62 21.32 -17.82
C ARG A 288 0.98 19.86 -17.51
N ILE A 289 2.27 19.53 -17.44
CA ILE A 289 2.77 18.20 -17.08
C ILE A 289 2.35 17.85 -15.65
N LEU A 290 2.73 18.65 -14.66
CA LEU A 290 2.46 18.34 -13.24
C LEU A 290 0.96 18.28 -12.93
N ALA A 291 0.17 19.22 -13.46
CA ALA A 291 -1.28 19.17 -13.30
C ALA A 291 -1.88 17.99 -14.08
N GLY A 292 -1.33 17.67 -15.26
CA GLY A 292 -1.70 16.52 -16.07
C GLY A 292 -1.50 15.20 -15.34
N ASP A 293 -0.40 15.02 -14.63
CA ASP A 293 -0.10 13.80 -13.87
C ASP A 293 -1.11 13.53 -12.75
N VAL A 294 -1.54 14.58 -12.04
CA VAL A 294 -2.61 14.50 -11.04
C VAL A 294 -3.92 14.02 -11.70
N ILE A 295 -4.30 14.61 -12.84
CA ILE A 295 -5.53 14.18 -13.55
C ILE A 295 -5.39 12.77 -14.11
N ALA A 296 -4.22 12.40 -14.62
CA ALA A 296 -3.96 11.09 -15.21
C ALA A 296 -4.05 9.99 -14.15
N SER A 297 -3.38 10.17 -13.01
CA SER A 297 -3.44 9.22 -11.89
C SER A 297 -4.85 9.14 -11.28
N TYR A 298 -5.59 10.26 -11.17
CA TYR A 298 -7.02 10.26 -10.83
C TYR A 298 -7.85 9.39 -11.78
N THR A 299 -7.71 9.63 -13.09
CA THR A 299 -8.47 8.94 -14.13
C THR A 299 -8.14 7.46 -14.16
N ALA A 300 -6.86 7.13 -13.95
CA ALA A 300 -6.37 5.77 -13.89
C ALA A 300 -6.94 5.02 -12.68
N MET A 301 -7.01 5.66 -11.50
CA MET A 301 -7.64 5.09 -10.32
C MET A 301 -9.13 4.84 -10.54
N ARG A 302 -9.89 5.81 -11.08
CA ARG A 302 -11.30 5.60 -11.47
C ARG A 302 -11.48 4.41 -12.41
N SER A 303 -10.63 4.33 -13.44
CA SER A 303 -10.68 3.25 -14.42
C SER A 303 -10.36 1.89 -13.79
N TYR A 304 -9.43 1.85 -12.82
CA TYR A 304 -9.16 0.66 -12.03
C TYR A 304 -10.36 0.23 -11.20
N ILE A 305 -10.93 1.13 -10.39
CA ILE A 305 -12.08 0.85 -9.52
C ILE A 305 -13.28 0.38 -10.34
N ARG A 306 -13.54 0.99 -11.50
CA ARG A 306 -14.63 0.55 -12.38
C ARG A 306 -14.47 -0.88 -12.88
N ARG A 307 -13.24 -1.30 -13.22
CA ARG A 307 -12.95 -2.69 -13.63
C ARG A 307 -13.13 -3.66 -12.46
N VAL A 308 -12.62 -3.30 -11.28
CA VAL A 308 -12.78 -4.11 -10.06
C VAL A 308 -14.24 -4.27 -9.66
N GLY A 309 -15.07 -3.26 -9.90
CA GLY A 309 -16.52 -3.36 -9.66
C GLY A 309 -17.20 -4.51 -10.43
N GLY A 310 -16.61 -5.00 -11.53
CA GLY A 310 -17.11 -6.15 -12.27
C GLY A 310 -16.66 -7.52 -11.76
N CYS A 311 -15.76 -7.57 -10.78
CA CYS A 311 -15.18 -8.81 -10.25
C CYS A 311 -14.81 -8.70 -8.77
N ILE A 312 -15.65 -8.04 -7.96
CA ILE A 312 -15.33 -7.72 -6.56
C ILE A 312 -15.09 -8.96 -5.69
N GLU A 313 -15.70 -10.08 -6.05
CA GLU A 313 -15.51 -11.39 -5.43
C GLU A 313 -14.08 -11.96 -5.59
N HIS A 314 -13.32 -11.46 -6.57
CA HIS A 314 -11.92 -11.82 -6.80
C HIS A 314 -10.93 -10.90 -6.09
N VAL A 315 -11.41 -9.84 -5.41
CA VAL A 315 -10.56 -8.95 -4.64
C VAL A 315 -10.12 -9.66 -3.36
N ASP A 316 -8.81 -9.73 -3.15
CA ASP A 316 -8.24 -10.26 -1.90
C ASP A 316 -8.68 -9.36 -0.73
N PRO A 317 -9.29 -9.91 0.34
CA PRO A 317 -9.66 -9.17 1.55
C PRO A 317 -8.51 -8.39 2.18
N HIS A 318 -7.29 -8.93 2.12
CA HIS A 318 -6.06 -8.21 2.48
C HIS A 318 -5.67 -7.31 1.32
N LEU A 319 -6.06 -6.04 1.40
CA LEU A 319 -6.02 -5.15 0.24
C LEU A 319 -4.60 -4.92 -0.31
N CYS A 320 -3.58 -5.06 0.54
CA CYS A 320 -2.17 -5.00 0.16
C CYS A 320 -1.71 -6.13 -0.79
N ASN A 321 -2.43 -7.26 -0.85
CA ASN A 321 -2.15 -8.36 -1.77
C ASN A 321 -2.63 -8.08 -3.21
N ASN A 322 -3.53 -7.09 -3.38
CA ASN A 322 -4.04 -6.71 -4.69
C ASN A 322 -3.01 -5.84 -5.43
N ALA A 323 -2.04 -6.46 -6.11
CA ALA A 323 -0.92 -5.78 -6.75
C ALA A 323 -1.34 -4.63 -7.69
N GLY A 324 -2.46 -4.79 -8.41
CA GLY A 324 -3.01 -3.74 -9.27
C GLY A 324 -3.52 -2.52 -8.50
N LEU A 325 -4.17 -2.72 -7.35
CA LEU A 325 -4.62 -1.65 -6.46
C LEU A 325 -3.42 -0.91 -5.89
N VAL A 326 -2.45 -1.64 -5.34
CA VAL A 326 -1.24 -1.06 -4.74
C VAL A 326 -0.47 -0.24 -5.77
N ALA A 327 -0.27 -0.75 -6.99
CA ALA A 327 0.41 0.01 -8.04
C ALA A 327 -0.30 1.34 -8.36
N ARG A 328 -1.64 1.34 -8.40
CA ARG A 328 -2.42 2.57 -8.63
C ARG A 328 -2.37 3.53 -7.44
N LEU A 329 -2.36 3.02 -6.23
CA LEU A 329 -2.26 3.84 -5.02
C LEU A 329 -0.89 4.50 -4.88
N VAL A 330 0.21 3.81 -5.24
CA VAL A 330 1.55 4.39 -5.29
C VAL A 330 1.62 5.55 -6.28
N ASP A 331 1.17 5.33 -7.52
CA ASP A 331 1.14 6.36 -8.57
C ASP A 331 0.26 7.57 -8.18
N TYR A 332 -0.88 7.29 -7.56
CA TYR A 332 -1.78 8.30 -7.02
C TYR A 332 -1.11 9.10 -5.89
N GLU A 333 -0.54 8.44 -4.88
CA GLU A 333 0.13 9.10 -3.76
C GLU A 333 1.28 9.99 -4.23
N GLU A 334 2.13 9.52 -5.14
CA GLU A 334 3.24 10.29 -5.70
C GLU A 334 2.76 11.54 -6.44
N SER A 335 1.77 11.38 -7.32
CA SER A 335 1.21 12.51 -8.09
C SER A 335 0.51 13.51 -7.18
N TRP A 336 -0.17 13.04 -6.11
CA TRP A 336 -0.83 13.92 -5.15
C TRP A 336 0.15 14.66 -4.25
N GLU A 337 1.24 14.04 -3.81
CA GLU A 337 2.28 14.74 -3.04
C GLU A 337 2.90 15.88 -3.85
N ILE A 338 3.21 15.63 -5.12
CA ILE A 338 3.69 16.65 -6.07
C ILE A 338 2.62 17.72 -6.30
N GLY A 339 1.37 17.30 -6.51
CA GLY A 339 0.24 18.20 -6.72
C GLY A 339 -0.02 19.13 -5.53
N ALA A 340 -0.03 18.59 -4.32
CA ALA A 340 -0.21 19.35 -3.08
C ALA A 340 0.92 20.36 -2.88
N ARG A 341 2.17 19.96 -3.13
CA ARG A 341 3.33 20.83 -2.92
C ARG A 341 3.46 21.91 -3.99
N TYR A 342 3.42 21.53 -5.27
CA TYR A 342 3.76 22.41 -6.38
C TYR A 342 2.52 22.98 -7.05
N VAL A 343 1.52 22.16 -7.36
CA VAL A 343 0.35 22.59 -8.17
C VAL A 343 -0.61 23.47 -7.38
N GLN A 344 -0.83 23.19 -6.08
CA GLN A 344 -1.68 24.03 -5.24
C GLN A 344 -1.02 25.36 -4.86
N HIS A 345 0.30 25.40 -4.79
CA HIS A 345 1.05 26.58 -4.36
C HIS A 345 1.51 27.41 -5.57
N GLU A 346 0.62 28.28 -6.08
CA GLU A 346 0.83 29.07 -7.31
C GLU A 346 2.22 29.75 -7.41
N PRO A 347 2.77 30.40 -6.36
CA PRO A 347 4.11 30.99 -6.45
C PRO A 347 5.22 29.96 -6.72
N LEU A 348 5.10 28.76 -6.15
CA LEU A 348 6.09 27.70 -6.31
C LEU A 348 5.93 27.02 -7.68
N LEU A 349 4.69 26.82 -8.15
CA LEU A 349 4.44 26.38 -9.52
C LEU A 349 5.07 27.33 -10.53
N GLY A 350 4.86 28.64 -10.34
CA GLY A 350 5.48 29.68 -11.17
C GLY A 350 7.00 29.61 -11.14
N ALA A 351 7.60 29.41 -9.97
CA ALA A 351 9.03 29.23 -9.82
C ALA A 351 9.56 28.02 -10.61
N ILE A 352 8.89 26.86 -10.52
CA ILE A 352 9.24 25.65 -11.28
C ILE A 352 9.15 25.91 -12.78
N CYS A 353 8.08 26.54 -13.26
CA CYS A 353 7.92 26.89 -14.67
C CYS A 353 9.05 27.78 -15.18
N ASP A 354 9.42 28.80 -14.39
CA ASP A 354 10.50 29.72 -14.74
C ASP A 354 11.86 29.01 -14.78
N ILE A 355 12.14 28.12 -13.82
CA ILE A 355 13.39 27.34 -13.78
C ILE A 355 13.46 26.34 -14.92
N VAL A 356 12.37 25.64 -15.25
CA VAL A 356 12.35 24.72 -16.41
C VAL A 356 12.64 25.49 -17.69
N ALA A 357 12.07 26.69 -17.88
CA ALA A 357 12.37 27.52 -19.04
C ALA A 357 13.84 27.97 -19.09
N GLU A 358 14.44 28.32 -17.95
CA GLU A 358 15.87 28.68 -17.88
C GLU A 358 16.78 27.48 -18.15
N VAL A 359 16.45 26.30 -17.64
CA VAL A 359 17.23 25.09 -17.90
C VAL A 359 17.14 24.72 -19.38
N ARG A 360 15.98 24.89 -20.04
CA ARG A 360 15.86 24.73 -21.49
C ARG A 360 16.70 25.75 -22.26
N ALA A 361 16.68 27.02 -21.87
CA ALA A 361 17.59 28.02 -22.44
C ALA A 361 19.06 27.65 -22.23
N ALA A 362 19.40 27.07 -21.08
CA ALA A 362 20.75 26.56 -20.80
C ALA A 362 21.13 25.35 -21.68
N GLN A 363 20.18 24.49 -22.06
CA GLN A 363 20.43 23.39 -23.02
C GLN A 363 20.86 23.93 -24.40
N GLU A 364 20.29 25.04 -24.86
CA GLU A 364 20.71 25.69 -26.12
C GLU A 364 22.13 26.27 -26.03
N ILE A 365 22.51 26.76 -24.84
CA ILE A 365 23.83 27.33 -24.57
C ILE A 365 24.89 26.22 -24.42
N ALA A 366 24.54 25.12 -23.77
CA ALA A 366 25.39 23.99 -23.46
C ALA A 366 24.66 22.67 -23.76
N PRO A 367 24.72 22.17 -25.01
CA PRO A 367 24.00 20.96 -25.44
C PRO A 367 24.29 19.70 -24.63
N THR A 368 25.47 19.61 -24.00
CA THR A 368 25.82 18.51 -23.08
C THR A 368 24.82 18.38 -21.92
N LEU A 369 24.21 19.49 -21.47
CA LEU A 369 23.13 19.46 -20.47
C LEU A 369 21.89 18.69 -20.98
N GLY A 370 21.61 18.76 -22.29
CA GLY A 370 20.55 17.98 -22.93
C GLY A 370 20.77 16.49 -22.77
N ALA A 371 21.96 16.01 -23.14
CA ALA A 371 22.34 14.61 -22.97
C ALA A 371 22.28 14.18 -21.49
N MET A 372 22.77 15.01 -20.57
CA MET A 372 22.68 14.73 -19.13
C MET A 372 21.22 14.55 -18.64
N ILE A 373 20.28 15.35 -19.15
CA ILE A 373 18.85 15.25 -18.80
C ILE A 373 18.21 14.00 -19.40
N GLU A 374 18.53 13.68 -20.66
CA GLU A 374 17.98 12.50 -21.36
C GLU A 374 18.46 11.19 -20.73
N ASP A 375 19.75 11.11 -20.40
CA ASP A 375 20.37 9.92 -19.83
C ASP A 375 20.26 9.83 -18.29
N CYS A 376 19.67 10.85 -17.65
CA CYS A 376 19.67 11.01 -16.19
C CYS A 376 21.07 10.88 -15.58
N ASP A 377 22.07 11.53 -16.20
CA ASP A 377 23.48 11.42 -15.82
C ASP A 377 23.71 11.86 -14.35
N VAL A 378 24.64 11.22 -13.65
CA VAL A 378 24.93 11.53 -12.24
C VAL A 378 25.44 12.97 -12.04
N GLU A 379 26.15 13.53 -13.02
CA GLU A 379 26.62 14.92 -13.01
C GLU A 379 25.47 15.93 -13.11
N LEU A 380 24.31 15.52 -13.66
CA LEU A 380 23.11 16.37 -13.70
C LEU A 380 22.73 16.87 -12.30
N PHE A 381 22.88 16.01 -11.29
CA PHE A 381 22.55 16.35 -9.91
C PHE A 381 23.55 17.33 -9.26
N LEU A 382 24.72 17.54 -9.87
CA LEU A 382 25.66 18.62 -9.51
C LEU A 382 25.37 19.91 -10.30
N VAL A 383 24.91 19.80 -11.55
CA VAL A 383 24.66 20.94 -12.45
C VAL A 383 23.32 21.63 -12.15
N LEU A 384 22.23 20.87 -11.99
CA LEU A 384 20.89 21.43 -11.72
C LEU A 384 20.83 22.41 -10.54
N PRO A 385 21.38 22.10 -9.35
CA PRO A 385 21.30 23.05 -8.23
C PRO A 385 22.15 24.29 -8.48
N ARG A 386 23.24 24.22 -9.25
CA ARG A 386 24.01 25.40 -9.67
C ARG A 386 23.19 26.30 -10.59
N LEU A 387 22.48 25.71 -11.55
CA LEU A 387 21.58 26.46 -12.44
C LEU A 387 20.40 27.09 -11.69
N VAL A 388 19.83 26.41 -10.69
CA VAL A 388 18.79 26.97 -9.81
C VAL A 388 19.32 28.19 -9.06
N VAL A 389 20.51 28.09 -8.45
CA VAL A 389 21.14 29.21 -7.72
C VAL A 389 21.47 30.37 -8.66
N LEU A 390 22.07 30.12 -9.83
CA LEU A 390 22.35 31.16 -10.82
C LEU A 390 21.07 31.84 -11.33
N SER A 391 20.03 31.06 -11.62
CA SER A 391 18.73 31.58 -12.08
C SER A 391 18.06 32.46 -11.01
N PHE A 392 18.24 32.13 -9.74
CA PHE A 392 17.83 32.97 -8.62
C PHE A 392 18.66 34.26 -8.52
N LEU A 393 19.98 34.18 -8.70
CA LEU A 393 20.84 35.37 -8.65
C LEU A 393 20.58 36.34 -9.80
N ALA A 394 20.20 35.83 -10.98
CA ALA A 394 19.82 36.64 -12.13
C ALA A 394 18.62 37.54 -11.85
N ASP A 395 17.61 37.03 -11.14
CA ASP A 395 16.47 37.81 -10.67
C ASP A 395 15.98 37.35 -9.27
N PRO A 396 16.56 37.90 -8.19
CA PRO A 396 16.22 37.49 -6.81
C PRO A 396 14.83 37.96 -6.36
N ARG A 397 14.16 38.79 -7.17
CA ARG A 397 12.80 39.30 -6.89
C ARG A 397 11.74 38.54 -7.67
N ALA A 398 12.14 37.72 -8.64
CA ALA A 398 11.24 36.85 -9.39
C ALA A 398 10.67 35.73 -8.52
N ARG A 399 9.71 35.01 -9.10
CA ARG A 399 9.06 33.84 -8.50
C ARG A 399 10.07 32.75 -8.12
N ARG A 400 11.21 32.67 -8.81
CA ARG A 400 12.34 31.75 -8.52
C ARG A 400 12.84 31.81 -7.08
N ALA A 401 12.70 32.97 -6.42
CA ALA A 401 13.04 33.12 -5.02
C ALA A 401 12.19 32.23 -4.10
N GLU A 402 10.95 31.90 -4.48
CA GLU A 402 10.09 31.00 -3.70
C GLU A 402 10.65 29.58 -3.67
N LEU A 403 11.23 29.10 -4.77
CA LEU A 403 11.84 27.77 -4.81
C LEU A 403 13.06 27.70 -3.90
N VAL A 404 13.99 28.63 -4.03
CA VAL A 404 15.18 28.68 -3.17
C VAL A 404 14.80 28.89 -1.71
N ARG A 405 13.77 29.69 -1.42
CA ARG A 405 13.24 29.86 -0.05
C ARG A 405 12.64 28.59 0.52
N SER A 406 11.94 27.81 -0.30
CA SER A 406 11.37 26.53 0.15
C SER A 406 12.45 25.50 0.47
N LEU A 407 13.61 25.55 -0.22
CA LEU A 407 14.71 24.60 -0.06
C LEU A 407 15.77 25.04 0.98
N LEU A 408 15.90 26.35 1.22
CA LEU A 408 16.85 26.95 2.17
C LEU A 408 16.15 27.97 3.08
N PRO A 409 15.12 27.58 3.86
CA PRO A 409 14.31 28.51 4.63
C PRO A 409 15.14 29.33 5.63
N HIS A 410 16.20 28.77 6.22
CA HIS A 410 17.10 29.46 7.16
C HIS A 410 17.90 30.61 6.55
N ARG A 411 18.02 30.68 5.22
CA ARG A 411 18.71 31.77 4.51
C ARG A 411 17.80 32.98 4.28
N PHE A 412 16.51 32.83 4.56
CA PHE A 412 15.52 33.89 4.52
C PHE A 412 15.09 34.24 5.94
N GLY A 413 14.89 35.53 6.23
CA GLY A 413 14.35 35.94 7.53
C GLY A 413 12.97 35.33 7.79
N PRO A 414 12.54 35.26 9.06
CA PRO A 414 11.21 34.76 9.40
C PRO A 414 10.16 35.49 8.57
N ALA A 415 9.24 34.73 7.99
CA ALA A 415 8.14 35.29 7.23
C ALA A 415 7.25 36.07 8.19
N ASP A 416 7.42 37.39 8.25
CA ASP A 416 6.42 38.26 8.84
C ASP A 416 5.14 37.98 8.06
N GLY A 417 4.12 37.40 8.70
CA GLY A 417 2.93 36.81 8.06
C GLY A 417 2.02 37.79 7.29
N ARG A 418 2.56 38.89 6.75
CA ARG A 418 1.90 39.89 5.92
C ARG A 418 2.59 39.98 4.55
N GLY A 419 2.08 39.21 3.60
CA GLY A 419 2.16 39.51 2.17
C GLY A 419 3.41 39.03 1.43
N ALA A 420 3.18 38.43 0.27
CA ALA A 420 4.18 38.00 -0.69
C ALA A 420 5.00 39.21 -1.18
N GLY A 421 6.21 39.34 -0.65
CA GLY A 421 7.14 40.39 -1.02
C GLY A 421 8.13 40.70 0.09
N CYS A 422 8.95 39.72 0.49
CA CYS A 422 10.02 40.00 1.45
C CYS A 422 11.10 40.83 0.74
N PRO A 423 11.35 42.09 1.16
CA PRO A 423 12.42 42.89 0.57
C PRO A 423 13.76 42.21 0.86
N ILE A 424 14.67 42.20 -0.12
CA ILE A 424 16.05 41.69 -0.01
C ILE A 424 16.77 42.22 1.26
N ALA A 425 16.31 43.33 1.83
CA ALA A 425 16.78 43.88 3.10
C ALA A 425 16.77 42.88 4.27
N LYS A 426 15.82 41.92 4.32
CA LYS A 426 15.69 40.91 5.39
C LYS A 426 16.39 39.56 5.10
N VAL A 427 17.25 39.54 4.08
CA VAL A 427 17.99 38.35 3.67
C VAL A 427 19.27 38.16 4.52
N HIS A 428 19.65 36.90 4.75
CA HIS A 428 20.88 36.53 5.46
C HIS A 428 22.12 37.22 4.86
N PRO A 429 23.09 37.69 5.66
CA PRO A 429 24.28 38.38 5.16
C PRO A 429 25.04 37.62 4.07
N GLU A 430 25.18 36.30 4.21
CA GLU A 430 25.87 35.47 3.21
C GLU A 430 25.17 35.47 1.84
N LEU A 431 23.84 35.49 1.79
CA LEU A 431 23.12 35.54 0.51
C LEU A 431 23.25 36.94 -0.13
N LYS A 432 23.34 38.00 0.68
CA LYS A 432 23.70 39.35 0.18
C LYS A 432 25.12 39.36 -0.39
N THR A 433 26.07 38.72 0.27
CA THR A 433 27.45 38.57 -0.22
C THR A 433 27.50 37.82 -1.54
N LEU A 434 26.79 36.68 -1.66
CA LEU A 434 26.69 35.93 -2.92
C LEU A 434 26.12 36.79 -4.04
N TYR A 435 25.05 37.54 -3.77
CA TYR A 435 24.45 38.43 -4.75
C TYR A 435 25.36 39.61 -5.16
N SER A 436 26.16 40.14 -4.22
CA SER A 436 27.19 41.13 -4.55
C SER A 436 28.23 40.55 -5.50
N ARG A 437 28.77 39.36 -5.20
CA ARG A 437 29.74 38.67 -6.06
C ARG A 437 29.19 38.43 -7.46
N TYR A 438 27.91 38.09 -7.57
CA TYR A 438 27.23 37.94 -8.86
C TYR A 438 27.22 39.25 -9.64
N LYS A 439 26.87 40.38 -9.00
CA LYS A 439 26.91 41.70 -9.65
C LYS A 439 28.32 42.11 -10.06
N ASP A 440 29.31 41.85 -9.21
CA ASP A 440 30.70 42.19 -9.48
C ASP A 440 31.21 41.41 -10.70
N ALA A 441 30.88 40.12 -10.82
CA ALA A 441 31.19 39.31 -11.99
C ALA A 441 30.48 39.83 -13.25
N LEU A 442 29.19 40.20 -13.18
CA LEU A 442 28.47 40.78 -14.31
C LEU A 442 29.10 42.09 -14.79
N GLN A 443 29.52 42.96 -13.86
CA GLN A 443 30.20 44.22 -14.18
C GLN A 443 31.56 43.97 -14.80
N PHE A 444 32.36 43.05 -14.23
CA PHE A 444 33.69 42.71 -14.73
C PHE A 444 33.63 42.18 -16.16
N LEU A 445 32.76 41.19 -16.43
CA LEU A 445 32.61 40.58 -17.74
C LEU A 445 32.00 41.54 -18.78
N GLY A 446 31.15 42.48 -18.35
CA GLY A 446 30.60 43.52 -19.22
C GLY A 446 31.55 44.69 -19.53
N SER A 447 32.63 44.87 -18.74
CA SER A 447 33.55 46.03 -18.85
C SER A 447 34.72 45.83 -19.82
N GLY A 448 34.76 44.72 -20.56
CA GLY A 448 35.83 44.41 -21.52
C GLY A 448 36.01 45.43 -22.67
N SER A 449 35.10 46.41 -22.79
CA SER A 449 35.24 47.54 -23.71
C SER A 449 34.94 48.87 -22.97
N PRO A 450 35.96 49.67 -22.61
CA PRO A 450 35.81 50.86 -21.77
C PRO A 450 35.09 52.06 -22.42
N SER A 451 34.55 51.93 -23.64
CA SER A 451 34.02 53.06 -24.43
C SER A 451 32.58 52.93 -24.91
N SER A 452 31.79 51.94 -24.45
CA SER A 452 30.36 51.88 -24.77
C SER A 452 29.48 51.48 -23.59
N PRO A 453 28.28 52.08 -23.44
CA PRO A 453 27.30 51.66 -22.45
C PRO A 453 26.89 50.20 -22.71
N SER A 454 26.81 49.40 -21.65
CA SER A 454 26.46 47.97 -21.73
C SER A 454 25.18 47.79 -22.53
N THR A 455 25.27 47.16 -23.68
CA THR A 455 24.11 46.82 -24.49
C THR A 455 23.39 45.63 -23.83
N PRO A 456 22.08 45.45 -24.06
CA PRO A 456 21.37 44.23 -23.62
C PRO A 456 22.04 42.93 -24.12
N SER A 457 22.72 42.99 -25.27
CA SER A 457 23.48 41.87 -25.84
C SER A 457 24.65 41.46 -24.95
N ASP A 458 25.33 42.41 -24.31
CA ASP A 458 26.48 42.11 -23.46
C ASP A 458 26.04 41.32 -22.21
N LYS A 459 24.90 41.68 -21.62
CA LYS A 459 24.34 40.95 -20.47
C LYS A 459 23.97 39.51 -20.82
N ILE A 460 23.50 39.27 -22.03
CA ILE A 460 23.16 37.93 -22.52
C ILE A 460 24.45 37.11 -22.67
N ALA A 461 25.47 37.64 -23.35
CA ALA A 461 26.74 36.93 -23.53
C ALA A 461 27.42 36.58 -22.19
N VAL A 462 27.36 37.48 -21.21
CA VAL A 462 27.86 37.24 -19.85
C VAL A 462 27.10 36.11 -19.16
N TRP A 463 25.76 36.14 -19.21
CA TRP A 463 24.92 35.07 -18.66
C TRP A 463 25.22 33.73 -19.32
N GLU A 464 25.32 33.67 -20.65
CA GLU A 464 25.68 32.47 -21.39
C GLU A 464 27.04 31.92 -20.96
N GLY A 465 28.03 32.79 -20.75
CA GLY A 465 29.33 32.41 -20.21
C GLY A 465 29.23 31.74 -18.85
N LEU A 466 28.49 32.33 -17.91
CA LEU A 466 28.27 31.76 -16.57
C LEU A 466 27.54 30.40 -16.64
N VAL A 467 26.53 30.28 -17.50
CA VAL A 467 25.79 29.03 -17.70
C VAL A 467 26.69 27.94 -18.27
N ARG A 468 27.48 28.22 -19.32
CA ARG A 468 28.45 27.23 -19.88
C ARG A 468 29.39 26.72 -18.81
N GLN A 469 29.94 27.61 -17.98
CA GLN A 469 30.89 27.25 -16.92
C GLN A 469 30.22 26.49 -15.76
N ALA A 470 28.94 26.78 -15.47
CA ALA A 470 28.20 26.03 -14.46
C ALA A 470 27.90 24.58 -14.89
N VAL A 471 27.69 24.36 -16.18
CA VAL A 471 27.42 23.05 -16.80
C VAL A 471 28.71 22.28 -17.04
N LEU A 472 29.68 22.87 -17.74
CA LEU A 472 30.91 22.20 -18.19
C LEU A 472 32.05 22.21 -17.15
N GLY A 473 31.86 22.93 -16.05
CA GLY A 473 32.90 23.20 -15.06
C GLY A 473 33.69 24.48 -15.35
N VAL A 474 34.42 24.95 -14.33
CA VAL A 474 35.20 26.19 -14.42
C VAL A 474 36.48 25.94 -15.21
N ALA A 475 36.62 26.61 -16.35
CA ALA A 475 37.81 26.55 -17.19
C ALA A 475 39.05 27.09 -16.44
N GLU A 476 40.22 26.52 -16.73
CA GLU A 476 41.48 26.91 -16.06
C GLU A 476 41.83 28.38 -16.28
N ASP A 477 41.47 28.93 -17.44
CA ASP A 477 41.72 30.31 -17.88
C ASP A 477 40.60 31.29 -17.45
N ALA A 478 39.56 30.84 -16.74
CA ALA A 478 38.51 31.71 -16.24
C ALA A 478 39.10 32.83 -15.36
N ASP A 479 38.53 34.03 -15.46
CA ASP A 479 39.00 35.15 -14.65
C ASP A 479 38.77 34.87 -13.14
N PRO A 480 39.60 35.45 -12.25
CA PRO A 480 39.48 35.21 -10.81
C PRO A 480 38.10 35.56 -10.21
N VAL A 481 37.40 36.55 -10.76
CA VAL A 481 36.10 37.02 -10.25
C VAL A 481 35.02 36.00 -10.58
N THR A 482 34.98 35.52 -11.83
CA THR A 482 34.07 34.45 -12.27
C THR A 482 34.35 33.15 -11.53
N ARG A 483 35.63 32.78 -11.35
CA ARG A 483 36.01 31.57 -10.59
C ARG A 483 35.52 31.64 -9.13
N GLU A 484 35.67 32.79 -8.48
CA GLU A 484 35.20 32.98 -7.09
C GLU A 484 33.67 32.95 -6.99
N LEU A 485 32.97 33.56 -7.95
CA LEU A 485 31.51 33.46 -8.02
C LEU A 485 31.07 32.00 -8.18
N LEU A 486 31.64 31.25 -9.12
CA LEU A 486 31.22 29.87 -9.40
C LEU A 486 31.54 28.92 -8.24
N ARG A 487 32.65 29.13 -7.51
CA ARG A 487 32.90 28.43 -6.22
C ARG A 487 31.84 28.74 -5.18
N SER A 488 31.38 30.00 -5.13
CA SER A 488 30.30 30.40 -4.21
C SER A 488 28.98 29.74 -4.60
N VAL A 489 28.64 29.74 -5.90
CA VAL A 489 27.46 29.06 -6.44
C VAL A 489 27.51 27.57 -6.14
N GLU A 490 28.67 26.92 -6.32
CA GLU A 490 28.86 25.52 -6.00
C GLU A 490 28.63 25.24 -4.50
N THR A 491 29.21 26.07 -3.62
CA THR A 491 28.99 25.97 -2.18
C THR A 491 27.49 26.03 -1.82
N TRP A 492 26.77 26.98 -2.41
CA TRP A 492 25.32 27.11 -2.21
C TRP A 492 24.52 25.97 -2.83
N SER A 493 24.97 25.44 -3.97
CA SER A 493 24.34 24.28 -4.62
C SER A 493 24.47 23.02 -3.76
N LEU A 494 25.58 22.85 -3.05
CA LEU A 494 25.80 21.76 -2.10
C LEU A 494 24.98 21.96 -0.83
N GLU A 495 24.85 23.19 -0.35
CA GLU A 495 23.99 23.50 0.80
C GLU A 495 22.53 23.20 0.50
N LEU A 496 22.05 23.60 -0.67
CA LEU A 496 20.69 23.33 -1.16
C LEU A 496 20.37 21.83 -1.16
N GLN A 497 21.34 20.99 -1.55
CA GLN A 497 21.22 19.53 -1.50
C GLN A 497 21.25 18.97 -0.07
N ARG A 498 22.01 19.58 0.84
CA ARG A 498 22.28 19.03 2.18
C ARG A 498 21.31 19.48 3.25
N HIS A 499 20.69 20.65 3.10
CA HIS A 499 19.82 21.21 4.13
C HIS A 499 18.52 20.42 4.30
N CYS A 500 17.87 20.08 3.19
CA CYS A 500 16.68 19.23 3.14
C CYS A 500 16.79 18.28 1.94
N PRO A 501 17.56 17.18 2.05
CA PRO A 501 17.87 16.32 0.91
C PRO A 501 16.62 15.67 0.30
N GLU A 502 15.62 15.30 1.10
CA GLU A 502 14.35 14.74 0.60
C GLU A 502 13.59 15.73 -0.29
N ASP A 503 13.56 17.01 0.13
CA ASP A 503 12.89 18.07 -0.59
C ASP A 503 13.60 18.42 -1.90
N TRP A 504 14.94 18.46 -1.87
CA TRP A 504 15.73 18.63 -3.08
C TRP A 504 15.55 17.46 -4.04
N ASN A 505 15.61 16.22 -3.56
CA ASN A 505 15.45 15.03 -4.40
C ASN A 505 14.08 15.01 -5.08
N GLN A 506 13.01 15.39 -4.36
CA GLN A 506 11.69 15.55 -4.96
C GLN A 506 11.65 16.70 -5.98
N CYS A 507 12.25 17.85 -5.67
CA CYS A 507 12.33 18.99 -6.57
C CYS A 507 13.10 18.67 -7.87
N SER A 508 14.27 18.05 -7.76
CA SER A 508 15.10 17.68 -8.91
C SER A 508 14.39 16.65 -9.79
N ALA A 509 13.73 15.64 -9.20
CA ALA A 509 12.88 14.71 -9.93
C ALA A 509 11.76 15.42 -10.69
N VAL A 510 11.08 16.40 -10.07
CA VAL A 510 10.05 17.23 -10.72
C VAL A 510 10.62 18.04 -11.89
N LEU A 511 11.80 18.65 -11.72
CA LEU A 511 12.46 19.41 -12.78
C LEU A 511 12.80 18.51 -13.98
N VAL A 512 13.46 17.37 -13.73
CA VAL A 512 13.81 16.39 -14.76
C VAL A 512 12.56 15.86 -15.47
N HIS A 513 11.50 15.56 -14.73
CA HIS A 513 10.23 15.11 -15.29
C HIS A 513 9.61 16.16 -16.23
N CYS A 514 9.65 17.44 -15.84
CA CYS A 514 9.17 18.53 -16.69
C CYS A 514 10.06 18.75 -17.93
N LEU A 515 11.37 18.59 -17.79
CA LEU A 515 12.34 18.79 -18.87
C LEU A 515 12.24 17.70 -19.94
N THR A 516 11.99 16.46 -19.52
CA THR A 516 11.77 15.30 -20.40
C THR A 516 10.36 15.26 -21.02
N GLY A 517 9.50 16.24 -20.71
CA GLY A 517 8.17 16.37 -21.30
C GLY A 517 7.08 15.53 -20.64
N GLY A 518 7.37 14.96 -19.46
CA GLY A 518 6.50 14.01 -18.78
C GLY A 518 6.55 12.64 -19.46
N ALA A 519 7.33 11.72 -18.91
CA ALA A 519 7.33 10.34 -19.41
C ALA A 519 5.91 9.78 -19.38
N GLN A 520 5.47 9.15 -20.46
CA GLN A 520 4.22 8.38 -20.42
C GLN A 520 4.41 7.29 -19.37
N LYS A 521 3.73 7.43 -18.23
CA LYS A 521 3.73 6.39 -17.20
C LYS A 521 3.27 5.11 -17.85
N GLU A 522 4.14 4.10 -17.86
CA GLU A 522 3.78 2.79 -18.42
C GLU A 522 2.50 2.32 -17.74
N PRO A 523 1.53 1.79 -18.52
CA PRO A 523 0.35 1.22 -17.91
C PRO A 523 0.80 0.12 -16.95
N PRO A 524 0.38 0.15 -15.68
CA PRO A 524 0.76 -0.88 -14.73
C PRO A 524 0.33 -2.25 -15.28
N PRO A 525 1.10 -3.31 -14.98
CA PRO A 525 0.84 -4.63 -15.51
C PRO A 525 -0.60 -5.02 -15.25
N SER A 526 -1.32 -5.42 -16.29
CA SER A 526 -2.72 -5.85 -16.21
C SER A 526 -2.80 -7.23 -15.54
N LYS A 527 -2.48 -7.32 -14.25
CA LYS A 527 -2.59 -8.56 -13.47
C LYS A 527 -4.02 -8.92 -13.06
N PHE A 528 -5.02 -8.40 -13.79
CA PHE A 528 -6.31 -9.09 -13.90
C PHE A 528 -6.30 -9.93 -15.17
N THR A 529 -5.31 -10.80 -15.31
CA THR A 529 -5.55 -12.06 -16.03
C THR A 529 -6.48 -12.83 -15.12
N VAL A 530 -7.77 -12.81 -15.47
CA VAL A 530 -8.83 -13.66 -14.88
C VAL A 530 -8.37 -15.10 -14.89
#